data_AF-A0A1S3XQQ8-F1
#
_entry.id   AF-A0A1S3XQQ8-F1
#
_cell.length_a   1.000
_cell.length_b   1.000
_cell.length_c   1.000
_cell.angle_alpha   90.00
_cell.angle_beta   90.00
_cell.angle_gamma   90.00
#
_symmetry.space_group_name_H-M   'P 1'
#
loop_
_entity.id
_entity.type
_entity.pdbx_description
1 polymer ?
#
loop_
_entity_poly.entity_id
_entity_poly.type
_entity_poly.pdbx_seq_one_letter_code
_entity_poly.pdbx_strand_id
1 'polypeptide(L)'
;MDEDSELWDIICDGPHVPMKKFEETGPMVPKDRKAIEKNYRAKKILMYGIGPDEYNRVSACDTGKEIWEALQTAYKETTQVKQSKIDMLITEYELFRMKDDESIQDMHTRFTSFINELYLLGDVIPKNKLVRKILSALPGS
;
A
#
# COMPACT_ATOMS: atom_id res chain seq x y z
N MET A 1 13.60 23.93 11.69
CA MET A 1 14.17 22.87 10.83
C MET A 1 14.78 21.76 11.67
N ASP A 2 15.52 22.08 12.75
CA ASP A 2 16.11 21.03 13.61
C ASP A 2 15.07 20.18 14.36
N GLU A 3 13.96 20.79 14.81
CA GLU A 3 12.92 20.07 15.57
C GLU A 3 12.17 19.01 14.75
N ASP A 4 11.91 19.26 13.45
CA ASP A 4 11.23 18.29 12.58
C ASP A 4 12.14 17.09 12.24
N SER A 5 13.45 17.35 12.10
CA SER A 5 14.46 16.30 11.89
C SER A 5 14.54 15.36 13.10
N GLU A 6 14.53 15.92 14.32
CA GLU A 6 14.60 15.13 15.56
C GLU A 6 13.34 14.27 15.81
N LEU A 7 12.19 14.64 15.24
CA LEU A 7 10.96 13.84 15.30
C LEU A 7 11.00 12.69 14.29
N TRP A 8 11.60 12.92 13.12
CA TRP A 8 11.79 11.89 12.10
C TRP A 8 12.72 10.76 12.59
N ASP A 9 13.79 11.11 13.31
CA ASP A 9 14.70 10.12 13.90
C ASP A 9 13.98 9.14 14.84
N ILE A 10 12.99 9.62 15.62
CA ILE A 10 12.20 8.75 16.52
C ILE A 10 11.22 7.87 15.76
N ILE A 11 10.71 8.34 14.62
CA ILE A 11 9.85 7.57 13.73
C ILE A 11 10.65 6.45 13.06
N CYS A 12 11.90 6.70 12.68
CA CYS A 12 12.77 5.71 12.02
C CYS A 12 13.44 4.75 13.01
N ASP A 13 14.06 5.27 14.05
CA ASP A 13 14.88 4.48 14.97
C ASP A 13 14.06 3.88 16.11
N GLY A 14 12.88 4.43 16.38
CA GLY A 14 12.05 4.10 17.53
C GLY A 14 12.47 4.90 18.75
N PRO A 15 11.72 4.85 19.87
CA PRO A 15 12.25 5.41 21.08
C PRO A 15 13.54 4.64 21.40
N HIS A 16 14.66 5.36 21.49
CA HIS A 16 15.91 4.78 21.98
C HIS A 16 15.72 4.45 23.46
N VAL A 17 15.17 3.26 23.73
CA VAL A 17 14.92 2.76 25.08
C VAL A 17 15.94 1.66 25.34
N PRO A 18 16.84 1.84 26.32
CA PRO A 18 17.54 0.71 26.90
C PRO A 18 16.49 -0.25 27.46
N MET A 19 16.37 -1.46 26.88
CA MET A 19 15.57 -2.53 27.46
C MET A 19 16.00 -2.75 28.91
N LYS A 20 15.13 -2.46 29.87
CA LYS A 20 15.14 -3.16 31.15
C LYS A 20 13.75 -3.65 31.49
N LYS A 21 13.62 -4.98 31.42
CA LYS A 21 12.56 -5.77 32.03
C LYS A 21 12.65 -5.63 33.55
N PHE A 22 11.47 -5.49 34.16
CA PHE A 22 11.12 -5.77 35.56
C PHE A 22 11.73 -4.87 36.66
N GLU A 23 10.78 -4.30 37.41
CA GLU A 23 10.85 -3.78 38.78
C GLU A 23 11.77 -2.57 39.07
N GLU A 24 11.27 -1.78 40.02
CA GLU A 24 11.90 -0.67 40.72
C GLU A 24 11.70 0.75 40.16
N THR A 25 10.89 1.45 40.96
CA THR A 25 10.54 2.87 41.08
C THR A 25 11.78 3.78 41.22
N GLY A 26 12.69 3.75 40.25
CA GLY A 26 13.80 4.70 40.15
C GLY A 26 13.40 6.01 39.44
N PRO A 27 14.02 7.16 39.75
CA PRO A 27 13.80 8.38 38.98
C PRO A 27 14.22 8.17 37.53
N MET A 28 13.30 8.34 36.59
CA MET A 28 13.60 8.33 35.15
C MET A 28 14.71 9.32 34.83
N VAL A 29 15.73 8.87 34.10
CA VAL A 29 16.87 9.72 33.69
C VAL A 29 16.39 10.82 32.73
N PRO A 30 16.96 12.05 32.76
CA PRO A 30 16.49 13.17 31.93
C PRO A 30 16.47 12.92 30.41
N LYS A 31 17.30 11.99 29.91
CA LYS A 31 17.32 11.56 28.51
C LYS A 31 16.05 10.79 28.12
N ASP A 32 15.60 9.88 28.98
CA ASP A 32 14.43 9.03 28.73
C ASP A 32 13.14 9.88 28.73
N ARG A 33 13.06 10.89 29.59
CA ARG A 33 11.93 11.84 29.62
C ARG A 33 11.77 12.60 28.30
N LYS A 34 12.88 13.06 27.71
CA LYS A 34 12.86 13.77 26.41
C LYS A 34 12.45 12.84 25.28
N ALA A 35 12.93 11.59 25.27
CA ALA A 35 12.55 10.60 24.26
C ALA A 35 11.04 10.27 24.31
N ILE A 36 10.48 10.13 25.51
CA ILE A 36 9.04 9.87 25.71
C ILE A 36 8.19 11.05 25.22
N GLU A 37 8.57 12.29 25.54
CA GLU A 37 7.84 13.47 25.09
C GLU A 37 7.83 13.56 23.56
N LYS A 38 8.97 13.32 22.93
CA LYS A 38 9.08 13.34 21.47
C LYS A 38 8.30 12.20 20.80
N ASN A 39 8.32 10.98 21.36
CA ASN A 39 7.48 9.88 20.88
C ASN A 39 5.98 10.21 20.98
N TYR A 40 5.55 10.84 22.07
CA TYR A 40 4.16 11.30 22.23
C TYR A 40 3.79 12.34 21.16
N ARG A 41 4.68 13.30 20.86
CA ARG A 41 4.49 14.27 19.79
C ARG A 41 4.41 13.61 18.41
N ALA A 42 5.33 12.70 18.09
CA ALA A 42 5.33 11.96 16.83
C ALA A 42 4.03 11.15 16.64
N LYS A 43 3.61 10.42 17.68
CA LYS A 43 2.34 9.68 17.69
C LYS A 43 1.15 10.61 17.45
N LYS A 44 1.10 11.76 18.12
CA LYS A 44 0.03 12.74 17.95
C LYS A 44 -0.05 13.28 16.52
N ILE A 45 1.09 13.61 15.91
CA ILE A 45 1.17 14.09 14.52
C ILE A 45 0.69 13.02 13.55
N LEU A 46 1.18 11.78 13.69
CA LEU A 46 0.76 10.66 12.85
C LEU A 46 -0.74 10.38 12.98
N MET A 47 -1.29 10.40 14.20
CA MET A 47 -2.71 10.19 14.46
C MET A 47 -3.61 11.29 13.89
N TYR A 48 -3.11 12.52 13.75
CA TYR A 48 -3.87 13.59 13.08
C TYR A 48 -3.86 13.49 11.55
N GLY A 49 -2.83 12.83 10.98
CA GLY A 49 -2.69 12.68 9.53
C GLY A 49 -3.46 11.50 8.94
N ILE A 50 -4.01 10.62 9.77
CA ILE A 50 -4.69 9.39 9.33
C ILE A 50 -6.21 9.52 9.39
N GLY A 51 -6.90 8.80 8.50
CA GLY A 51 -8.35 8.71 8.48
C GLY A 51 -8.90 7.77 9.56
N PRO A 52 -10.23 7.78 9.77
CA PRO A 52 -10.90 6.89 10.72
C PRO A 52 -10.72 5.40 10.37
N ASP A 53 -10.56 5.07 9.08
CA ASP A 53 -10.34 3.70 8.62
C ASP A 53 -8.96 3.16 9.04
N GLU A 54 -7.92 4.00 8.96
CA GLU A 54 -6.57 3.65 9.39
C GLU A 54 -6.39 3.70 10.91
N TYR A 55 -7.16 4.54 11.61
CA TYR A 55 -7.08 4.69 13.06
C TYR A 55 -7.25 3.35 13.79
N ASN A 56 -8.24 2.54 13.39
CA ASN A 56 -8.48 1.23 14.00
C ASN A 56 -7.26 0.31 13.90
N ARG A 57 -6.50 0.40 12.80
CA ARG A 57 -5.32 -0.43 12.53
C ARG A 57 -4.11 -0.04 13.39
N VAL A 58 -3.97 1.23 13.73
CA VAL A 58 -2.82 1.75 14.49
C VAL A 58 -3.14 2.12 15.94
N SER A 59 -4.41 1.97 16.37
CA SER A 59 -4.90 2.32 17.71
C SER A 59 -4.19 1.57 18.84
N ALA A 60 -3.76 0.33 18.57
CA ALA A 60 -3.05 -0.53 19.51
C ALA A 60 -1.53 -0.34 19.50
N CYS A 61 -0.98 0.51 18.61
CA CYS A 61 0.45 0.79 18.57
C CYS A 61 0.86 1.72 19.71
N ASP A 62 1.96 1.41 20.40
CA ASP A 62 2.43 2.14 21.57
C ASP A 62 3.37 3.30 21.18
N THR A 63 4.09 3.15 20.06
CA THR A 63 5.10 4.11 19.60
C THR A 63 4.77 4.74 18.25
N GLY A 64 5.33 5.93 17.99
CA GLY A 64 5.23 6.57 16.67
C GLY A 64 5.84 5.72 15.56
N LYS A 65 6.90 4.97 15.86
CA LYS A 65 7.52 4.02 14.93
C LYS A 65 6.59 2.88 14.55
N GLU A 66 5.95 2.23 15.51
CA GLU A 66 5.00 1.14 15.23
C GLU A 66 3.81 1.64 14.37
N ILE A 67 3.30 2.84 14.66
CA ILE A 67 2.27 3.47 13.83
C ILE A 67 2.77 3.65 12.40
N TRP A 68 3.98 4.20 12.24
CA TRP A 68 4.58 4.44 10.92
C TRP A 68 4.86 3.14 10.15
N GLU A 69 5.38 2.10 10.81
CA GLU A 69 5.61 0.78 10.20
C GLU A 69 4.30 0.08 9.81
N ALA A 70 3.26 0.18 10.65
CA ALA A 70 1.94 -0.35 10.34
C ALA A 70 1.30 0.34 9.14
N LEU A 71 1.41 1.67 9.05
CA LEU A 71 0.96 2.44 7.89
C LEU A 71 1.74 2.06 6.62
N GLN A 72 3.07 2.03 6.68
CA GLN A 72 3.89 1.60 5.55
C GLN A 72 3.51 0.20 5.06
N THR A 73 3.30 -0.74 5.98
CA THR A 73 2.90 -2.12 5.64
C THR A 73 1.54 -2.13 4.95
N ALA A 74 0.53 -1.43 5.49
CA ALA A 74 -0.80 -1.35 4.90
C ALA A 74 -0.80 -0.77 3.48
N TYR A 75 -0.11 0.37 3.28
CA TYR A 75 -0.05 1.03 1.98
C TYR A 75 0.82 0.27 0.97
N LYS A 76 1.88 -0.41 1.43
CA LYS A 76 2.69 -1.28 0.58
C LYS A 76 1.95 -2.54 0.16
N GLU A 77 1.24 -3.19 1.08
CA GLU A 77 0.39 -4.36 0.78
C GLU A 77 -0.69 -4.01 -0.24
N THR A 78 -1.41 -2.90 -0.05
CA THR A 78 -2.44 -2.44 -1.01
C THR A 78 -1.84 -2.14 -2.38
N THR A 79 -0.66 -1.51 -2.43
CA THR A 79 0.07 -1.26 -3.69
C THR A 79 0.52 -2.56 -4.35
N GLN A 80 1.04 -3.53 -3.58
CA GLN A 80 1.49 -4.82 -4.10
C GLN A 80 0.32 -5.66 -4.62
N VAL A 81 -0.81 -5.70 -3.90
CA VAL A 81 -2.02 -6.38 -4.34
C VAL A 81 -2.55 -5.75 -5.63
N LYS A 82 -2.58 -4.42 -5.69
CA LYS A 82 -2.95 -3.68 -6.90
C LYS A 82 -2.04 -4.05 -8.08
N GLN A 83 -0.72 -4.04 -7.88
CA GLN A 83 0.25 -4.39 -8.93
C GLN A 83 0.12 -5.84 -9.38
N SER A 84 -0.01 -6.78 -8.44
CA SER A 84 -0.21 -8.20 -8.76
C SER A 84 -1.47 -8.44 -9.60
N LYS A 85 -2.53 -7.66 -9.35
CA LYS A 85 -3.75 -7.71 -10.15
C LYS A 85 -3.54 -7.14 -11.56
N ILE A 86 -2.81 -6.03 -11.69
CA ILE A 86 -2.41 -5.49 -13.00
C ILE A 86 -1.61 -6.54 -13.78
N ASP A 87 -0.61 -7.16 -13.17
CA ASP A 87 0.25 -8.15 -13.82
C ASP A 87 -0.56 -9.38 -14.31
N MET A 88 -1.53 -9.82 -13.51
CA MET A 88 -2.46 -10.88 -13.89
C MET A 88 -3.30 -10.51 -15.11
N LEU A 89 -3.87 -9.29 -15.12
CA LEU A 89 -4.70 -8.80 -16.23
C LEU A 89 -3.87 -8.55 -17.50
N ILE A 90 -2.63 -8.09 -17.37
CA ILE A 90 -1.68 -7.97 -18.49
C ILE A 90 -1.37 -9.36 -19.06
N THR A 91 -1.14 -10.36 -18.21
CA THR A 91 -0.92 -11.74 -18.65
C THR A 91 -2.15 -12.28 -19.38
N GLU A 92 -3.35 -12.03 -18.87
CA GLU A 92 -4.60 -12.41 -19.55
C GLU A 92 -4.74 -11.68 -20.89
N TYR A 93 -4.41 -10.38 -20.95
CA TYR A 93 -4.36 -9.61 -22.19
C TYR A 93 -3.39 -10.24 -23.20
N GLU A 94 -2.15 -10.55 -22.80
CA GLU A 94 -1.13 -11.12 -23.69
C GLU A 94 -1.54 -12.49 -24.24
N LEU A 95 -2.15 -13.33 -23.40
CA LEU A 95 -2.63 -14.66 -23.76
C LEU A 95 -4.03 -14.65 -24.39
N PHE A 96 -4.66 -13.49 -24.49
CA PHE A 96 -6.03 -13.37 -24.96
C PHE A 96 -6.18 -13.90 -26.39
N ARG A 97 -7.12 -14.83 -26.54
CA ARG A 97 -7.54 -15.46 -27.79
C ARG A 97 -9.02 -15.79 -27.70
N MET A 98 -9.68 -15.83 -28.86
CA MET A 98 -11.03 -16.36 -28.95
C MET A 98 -11.03 -17.86 -28.60
N LYS A 99 -12.01 -18.29 -27.81
CA LYS A 99 -12.26 -19.71 -27.48
C LYS A 99 -13.10 -20.38 -28.57
N ASP A 100 -13.01 -21.70 -28.66
CA ASP A 100 -13.71 -22.48 -29.69
C ASP A 100 -15.24 -22.47 -29.51
N ASP A 101 -15.71 -22.28 -28.29
CA ASP A 101 -17.13 -22.33 -27.88
C ASP A 101 -17.74 -20.96 -27.56
N GLU A 102 -16.99 -19.86 -27.74
CA GLU A 102 -17.48 -18.50 -27.46
C GLU A 102 -17.89 -17.77 -28.75
N SER A 103 -18.93 -16.93 -28.69
CA SER A 103 -19.27 -16.05 -29.80
C SER A 103 -18.34 -14.83 -29.86
N ILE A 104 -18.30 -14.14 -30.99
CA ILE A 104 -17.54 -12.88 -31.12
C ILE A 104 -18.01 -11.83 -30.09
N GLN A 105 -19.31 -11.80 -29.79
CA GLN A 105 -19.87 -10.88 -28.79
C GLN A 105 -19.42 -11.25 -27.37
N ASP A 106 -19.37 -12.55 -27.04
CA ASP A 106 -18.88 -13.03 -25.74
C ASP A 106 -17.40 -12.72 -25.58
N MET A 107 -16.59 -12.98 -26.61
CA MET A 107 -15.18 -12.63 -26.66
C MET A 107 -14.97 -11.13 -26.46
N HIS A 108 -15.71 -10.27 -27.17
CA HIS A 108 -15.61 -8.82 -27.04
C HIS A 108 -16.01 -8.33 -25.64
N THR A 109 -17.02 -8.95 -25.03
CA THR A 109 -17.46 -8.64 -23.66
C THR A 109 -16.36 -8.98 -22.66
N ARG A 110 -15.76 -10.19 -22.77
CA ARG A 110 -14.58 -10.60 -21.99
C ARG A 110 -13.43 -9.62 -22.14
N PHE A 111 -13.11 -9.24 -23.38
CA PHE A 111 -12.05 -8.29 -23.69
C PHE A 111 -12.28 -6.93 -23.03
N THR A 112 -13.49 -6.40 -23.16
CA THR A 112 -13.85 -5.09 -22.58
C THR A 112 -13.81 -5.12 -21.05
N SER A 113 -14.21 -6.24 -20.43
CA SER A 113 -14.25 -6.38 -18.97
C SER A 113 -12.87 -6.16 -18.32
N PHE A 114 -11.84 -6.90 -18.76
CA PHE A 114 -10.52 -6.76 -18.14
C PHE A 114 -9.81 -5.45 -18.54
N ILE A 115 -10.10 -4.89 -19.72
CA ILE A 115 -9.58 -3.56 -20.11
C ILE A 115 -10.17 -2.46 -19.22
N ASN A 116 -11.47 -2.51 -18.93
CA ASN A 116 -12.08 -1.59 -17.99
C ASN A 116 -11.47 -1.73 -16.59
N GLU A 117 -11.15 -2.97 -16.18
CA GLU A 117 -10.50 -3.23 -14.90
C GLU A 117 -9.07 -2.66 -14.84
N LEU A 118 -8.26 -2.84 -15.88
CA LEU A 118 -6.95 -2.19 -16.01
C LEU A 118 -7.07 -0.66 -15.92
N TYR A 119 -8.05 -0.09 -16.62
CA TYR A 119 -8.32 1.35 -16.56
C TYR A 119 -8.64 1.84 -15.15
N LEU A 120 -9.47 1.11 -14.39
CA LEU A 120 -9.79 1.42 -13.00
C LEU A 120 -8.57 1.30 -12.07
N LEU A 121 -7.64 0.41 -12.40
CA LEU A 121 -6.37 0.27 -11.68
C LEU A 121 -5.34 1.33 -12.10
N GLY A 122 -5.64 2.17 -13.09
CA GLY A 122 -4.77 3.25 -13.55
C GLY A 122 -3.72 2.82 -14.57
N ASP A 123 -3.85 1.61 -15.14
CA ASP A 123 -3.03 1.17 -16.26
C ASP A 123 -3.85 1.23 -17.55
N VAL A 124 -3.36 2.00 -18.53
CA VAL A 124 -4.13 2.32 -19.74
C VAL A 124 -3.38 1.84 -20.97
N ILE A 125 -3.95 0.81 -21.62
CA ILE A 125 -3.43 0.32 -22.89
C ILE A 125 -3.91 1.24 -24.03
N PRO A 126 -3.00 1.77 -24.86
CA PRO A 126 -3.37 2.59 -26.02
C PRO A 126 -4.35 1.89 -26.96
N LYS A 127 -5.36 2.63 -27.44
CA LYS A 127 -6.43 2.10 -28.30
C LYS A 127 -5.92 1.35 -29.54
N ASN A 128 -4.84 1.81 -30.16
CA ASN A 128 -4.23 1.14 -31.31
C ASN A 128 -3.67 -0.26 -30.96
N LYS A 129 -3.15 -0.46 -29.74
CA LYS A 129 -2.74 -1.79 -29.25
C LYS A 129 -3.93 -2.69 -28.98
N LEU A 130 -5.01 -2.15 -28.42
CA LEU A 130 -6.25 -2.88 -28.18
C LEU A 130 -6.87 -3.41 -29.48
N VAL A 131 -7.00 -2.55 -30.49
CA VAL A 131 -7.55 -2.93 -31.80
C VAL A 131 -6.73 -4.04 -32.44
N ARG A 132 -5.39 -3.88 -32.48
CA ARG A 132 -4.49 -4.92 -33.02
C ARG A 132 -4.65 -6.24 -32.26
N LYS A 133 -4.79 -6.19 -30.94
CA LYS A 133 -4.94 -7.39 -30.13
C LYS A 133 -6.24 -8.14 -30.41
N ILE A 134 -7.37 -7.45 -30.48
CA ILE A 134 -8.66 -8.04 -30.85
C ILE A 134 -8.56 -8.69 -32.23
N LEU A 135 -8.01 -7.98 -33.22
CA LEU A 135 -7.85 -8.52 -34.59
C LEU A 135 -6.98 -9.78 -34.62
N SER A 136 -5.93 -9.84 -33.82
CA SER A 136 -5.07 -11.04 -33.70
C SER A 136 -5.69 -12.19 -32.91
N ALA A 137 -6.71 -11.92 -32.10
CA ALA A 137 -7.35 -12.91 -31.24
C ALA A 137 -8.49 -13.66 -31.93
N LEU A 138 -8.99 -13.14 -33.06
CA LEU A 138 -10.01 -13.80 -33.87
C LEU A 138 -9.45 -15.06 -34.54
N PRO A 139 -10.26 -16.13 -34.70
CA PRO A 139 -9.85 -17.30 -35.45
C PRO A 139 -9.53 -16.88 -36.89
N GLY A 140 -8.41 -17.39 -37.41
CA GLY A 140 -8.02 -17.18 -38.80
C GLY A 140 -9.16 -17.60 -39.72
N SER A 141 -9.50 -16.73 -40.67
CA SER A 141 -10.51 -16.99 -41.70
C SER A 141 -10.12 -18.15 -42.60
#